data_AF-A0A7I7YWF5-F1
#
_entry.id   AF-A0A7I7YWF5-F1
#
_cell.length_a   1.000
_cell.length_b   1.000
_cell.length_c   1.000
_cell.angle_alpha   90.00
_cell.angle_beta   90.00
_cell.angle_gamma   90.00
#
_symmetry.space_group_name_H-M   'P 1'
#
loop_
_entity.id
_entity.type
_entity.pdbx_description
1 polymer ?
#
loop_
_entity_poly.entity_id
_entity_poly.type
_entity_poly.pdbx_seq_one_letter_code
_entity_poly.pdbx_strand_id
1 'polypeptide(L)'
;MTADDETDRPDDRDQRAAELDRRAAELDQRERELERREAQVTRREFLAEERDRVANERDQIADQRELSANSRENYADAREGSAAERERERLQRVGDLADRERATAEREQADVRREMAESERRGSDGRPPSASGPAGVDPVDTAVTEPGSQTSRAQSYDDVEGDLHVRIAEEVLRAGQRLEQMRLQTASAQRAAAESFERSANSHDRAATSYEQLAQSGEGREDYLAHAVRHREFAQEDYRMARQLRQLLEHESL
;
A
#
# COMPACT_ATOMS: atom_id res chain seq x y z
N MET A 1 8.47 -112.33 19.22
CA MET A 1 7.73 -111.06 19.25
C MET A 1 8.71 -110.04 19.78
N THR A 2 9.17 -109.17 18.88
CA THR A 2 10.31 -108.27 19.06
C THR A 2 10.00 -107.23 20.12
N ALA A 3 10.83 -107.22 21.17
CA ALA A 3 10.92 -106.11 22.08
C ALA A 3 11.83 -105.07 21.42
N ASP A 4 11.25 -104.29 20.52
CA ASP A 4 11.86 -103.07 20.00
C ASP A 4 11.56 -101.95 21.01
N ASP A 5 12.17 -102.03 22.19
CA ASP A 5 12.27 -100.91 23.14
C ASP A 5 13.68 -100.33 22.98
N GLU A 6 13.89 -99.69 21.83
CA GLU A 6 15.10 -98.95 21.50
C GLU A 6 15.22 -97.74 22.44
N THR A 7 15.96 -97.95 23.52
CA THR A 7 16.98 -97.03 24.03
C THR A 7 16.68 -95.54 23.90
N ASP A 8 15.90 -95.02 24.85
CA ASP A 8 16.02 -93.61 25.24
C ASP A 8 17.28 -93.47 26.12
N ARG A 9 18.45 -93.30 25.47
CA ARG A 9 19.74 -93.14 26.17
C ARG A 9 19.83 -91.72 26.74
N PRO A 10 20.27 -91.55 28.01
CA PRO A 10 20.42 -90.23 28.62
C PRO A 10 21.31 -89.27 27.80
N ASP A 11 22.26 -89.79 27.05
CA ASP A 11 23.16 -89.04 26.16
C ASP A 11 22.42 -88.33 25.00
N ASP A 12 21.36 -88.95 24.45
CA ASP A 12 20.56 -88.35 23.36
C ASP A 12 19.65 -87.22 23.87
N ARG A 13 19.20 -87.31 25.13
CA ARG A 13 18.44 -86.24 25.81
C ARG A 13 19.31 -85.04 26.12
N ASP A 14 20.54 -85.27 26.57
CA ASP A 14 21.51 -84.21 26.87
C ASP A 14 21.96 -83.49 25.58
N GLN A 15 22.17 -84.23 24.49
CA GLN A 15 22.45 -83.67 23.16
C GLN A 15 21.28 -82.82 22.65
N ARG A 16 20.04 -83.29 22.82
CA ARG A 16 18.85 -82.55 22.42
C ARG A 16 18.63 -81.30 23.27
N ALA A 17 18.93 -81.35 24.58
CA ALA A 17 18.91 -80.19 25.45
C ALA A 17 19.94 -79.14 25.02
N ALA A 18 21.17 -79.55 24.72
CA ALA A 18 22.21 -78.65 24.24
C ALA A 18 21.88 -78.01 22.88
N GLU A 19 21.20 -78.74 21.98
CA GLU A 19 20.72 -78.19 20.71
C GLU A 19 19.62 -77.13 20.93
N LEU A 20 18.69 -77.37 21.86
CA LEU A 20 17.65 -76.41 22.23
C LEU A 20 18.24 -75.14 22.85
N ASP A 21 19.23 -75.27 23.74
CA ASP A 21 19.91 -74.12 24.34
C ASP A 21 20.66 -73.29 23.29
N ARG A 22 21.32 -73.95 22.33
CA ARG A 22 21.99 -73.27 21.22
C ARG A 22 20.98 -72.52 20.34
N ARG A 23 19.84 -73.15 20.04
CA ARG A 23 18.76 -72.54 19.27
C ARG A 23 18.10 -71.37 20.02
N ALA A 24 17.95 -71.46 21.33
CA ALA A 24 17.45 -70.36 22.16
C ALA A 24 18.41 -69.16 22.11
N ALA A 25 19.72 -69.39 22.27
CA ALA A 25 20.72 -68.33 22.17
C ALA A 25 20.75 -67.65 20.78
N GLU A 26 20.55 -68.42 19.70
CA GLU A 26 20.42 -67.87 18.34
C GLU A 26 19.15 -67.02 18.16
N LEU A 27 18.04 -67.42 18.78
CA LEU A 27 16.80 -66.63 18.76
C LEU A 27 16.95 -65.33 19.54
N ASP A 28 17.54 -65.38 20.74
CA ASP A 28 17.83 -64.20 21.55
C ASP A 28 18.74 -63.21 20.80
N GLN A 29 19.73 -63.72 20.05
CA GLN A 29 20.59 -62.87 19.23
C GLN A 29 19.80 -62.21 18.10
N ARG A 30 18.94 -62.96 17.41
CA ARG A 30 18.09 -62.42 16.33
C ARG A 30 17.09 -61.40 16.85
N GLU A 31 16.50 -61.63 18.02
CA GLU A 31 15.58 -60.69 18.67
C GLU A 31 16.27 -59.35 18.94
N ARG A 32 17.47 -59.37 19.54
CA ARG A 32 18.26 -58.14 19.77
C ARG A 32 18.65 -57.42 18.49
N GLU A 33 18.92 -58.17 17.41
CA GLU A 33 19.18 -57.57 16.10
C GLU A 33 17.93 -56.91 15.50
N LEU A 34 16.75 -57.52 15.68
CA LEU A 34 15.47 -56.95 15.25
C LEU A 34 15.13 -55.69 16.06
N GLU A 35 15.26 -55.71 17.38
CA GLU A 35 15.06 -54.54 18.25
C GLU A 35 15.93 -53.35 17.81
N ARG A 36 17.21 -53.61 17.48
CA ARG A 36 18.11 -52.57 16.96
C ARG A 36 17.66 -52.00 15.63
N ARG A 37 17.15 -52.85 14.73
CA ARG A 37 16.63 -52.42 13.42
C ARG A 37 15.34 -51.63 13.58
N GLU A 38 14.44 -52.07 14.44
CA GLU A 38 13.19 -51.39 14.75
C GLU A 38 13.47 -49.99 15.32
N ALA A 39 14.35 -49.89 16.32
CA ALA A 39 14.77 -48.59 16.86
C ALA A 39 15.37 -47.66 15.79
N GLN A 40 16.12 -48.20 14.83
CA GLN A 40 16.65 -47.43 13.70
C GLN A 40 15.53 -46.94 12.76
N VAL A 41 14.52 -47.78 12.48
CA VAL A 41 13.37 -47.42 11.65
C VAL A 41 12.57 -46.32 12.33
N THR A 42 12.21 -46.49 13.60
CA THR A 42 11.48 -45.46 14.37
C THR A 42 12.22 -44.12 14.37
N ARG A 43 13.55 -44.13 14.52
CA ARG A 43 14.35 -42.90 14.44
C ARG A 43 14.27 -42.24 13.06
N ARG A 44 14.25 -43.03 11.98
CA ARG A 44 14.14 -42.50 10.61
C ARG A 44 12.75 -41.93 10.33
N GLU A 45 11.71 -42.61 10.81
CA GLU A 45 10.32 -42.14 10.70
C GLU A 45 10.14 -40.80 11.41
N PHE A 46 10.61 -40.67 12.65
CA PHE A 46 10.59 -39.42 13.39
C PHE A 46 11.29 -38.28 12.62
N LEU A 47 12.46 -38.55 12.02
CA LEU A 47 13.17 -37.55 11.21
C LEU A 47 12.42 -37.21 9.92
N ALA A 48 11.69 -38.15 9.32
CA ALA A 48 10.88 -37.89 8.15
C ALA A 48 9.69 -36.98 8.49
N GLU A 49 8.98 -37.29 9.59
CA GLU A 49 7.86 -36.46 10.08
C GLU A 49 8.31 -35.03 10.39
N GLU A 50 9.49 -34.85 10.99
CA GLU A 50 10.03 -33.52 11.26
C GLU A 50 10.36 -32.77 9.96
N ARG A 51 10.90 -33.46 8.95
CA ARG A 51 11.14 -32.86 7.63
C ARG A 51 9.85 -32.46 6.93
N ASP A 52 8.80 -33.27 7.06
CA ASP A 52 7.47 -32.96 6.50
C ASP A 52 6.86 -31.74 7.19
N ARG A 53 7.01 -31.62 8.52
CA ARG A 53 6.58 -30.42 9.25
C ARG A 53 7.31 -29.16 8.76
N VAL A 54 8.63 -29.24 8.60
CA VAL A 54 9.44 -28.12 8.07
C VAL A 54 9.06 -27.77 6.63
N ALA A 55 8.75 -28.77 5.80
CA ALA A 55 8.27 -28.53 4.44
C ALA A 55 6.93 -27.78 4.44
N ASN A 56 5.97 -28.22 5.24
CA ASN A 56 4.67 -27.55 5.39
C ASN A 56 4.81 -26.10 5.90
N GLU A 57 5.73 -25.84 6.82
CA GLU A 57 6.00 -24.47 7.30
C GLU A 57 6.60 -23.59 6.17
N ARG A 58 7.49 -24.14 5.36
CA ARG A 58 8.06 -23.42 4.20
C ARG A 58 7.00 -23.08 3.16
N ASP A 59 6.07 -23.99 2.91
CA ASP A 59 4.95 -23.76 1.99
C ASP A 59 4.06 -22.63 2.50
N GLN A 60 3.72 -22.62 3.79
CA GLN A 60 2.96 -21.52 4.40
C GLN A 60 3.67 -20.16 4.28
N ILE A 61 5.00 -20.13 4.43
CA ILE A 61 5.80 -18.91 4.25
C ILE A 61 5.78 -18.46 2.79
N ALA A 62 5.84 -19.41 1.84
CA ALA A 62 5.76 -19.11 0.42
C ALA A 62 4.40 -18.49 0.06
N ASP A 63 3.30 -19.08 0.54
CA ASP A 63 1.94 -18.57 0.34
C ASP A 63 1.79 -17.14 0.89
N GLN A 64 2.32 -16.87 2.10
CA GLN A 64 2.29 -15.53 2.68
C GLN A 64 3.07 -14.50 1.84
N ARG A 65 4.22 -14.91 1.27
CA ARG A 65 5.01 -14.04 0.39
C ARG A 65 4.28 -13.74 -0.91
N GLU A 66 3.60 -14.73 -1.48
CA GLU A 66 2.77 -14.57 -2.67
C GLU A 66 1.62 -13.57 -2.41
N LEU A 67 0.90 -13.73 -1.30
CA LEU A 67 -0.16 -12.79 -0.91
C LEU A 67 0.36 -11.36 -0.74
N SER A 68 1.55 -11.19 -0.17
CA SER A 68 2.19 -9.87 -0.05
C SER A 68 2.58 -9.29 -1.41
N ALA A 69 3.09 -10.12 -2.33
CA ALA A 69 3.42 -9.71 -3.69
C ALA A 69 2.16 -9.27 -4.46
N ASN A 70 1.10 -10.07 -4.43
CA ASN A 70 -0.18 -9.75 -5.05
C ASN A 70 -0.77 -8.44 -4.50
N SER A 71 -0.63 -8.22 -3.19
CA SER A 71 -1.07 -6.94 -2.58
C SER A 71 -0.30 -5.75 -3.15
N ARG A 72 1.03 -5.87 -3.32
CA ARG A 72 1.88 -4.81 -3.90
C ARG A 72 1.55 -4.54 -5.36
N GLU A 73 1.28 -5.59 -6.13
CA GLU A 73 0.85 -5.49 -7.53
C GLU A 73 -0.47 -4.71 -7.64
N ASN A 74 -1.48 -5.07 -6.85
CA ASN A 74 -2.76 -4.35 -6.81
C ASN A 74 -2.61 -2.85 -6.48
N TYR A 75 -1.70 -2.50 -5.55
CA TYR A 75 -1.39 -1.10 -5.25
C TYR A 75 -0.70 -0.39 -6.42
N ALA A 76 0.18 -1.07 -7.15
CA ALA A 76 0.83 -0.53 -8.32
C ALA A 76 -0.18 -0.28 -9.45
N ASP A 77 -1.05 -1.24 -9.72
CA ASP A 77 -2.11 -1.14 -10.74
C ASP A 77 -3.08 0.00 -10.44
N ALA A 78 -3.52 0.14 -9.18
CA ALA A 78 -4.38 1.24 -8.78
C ALA A 78 -3.69 2.60 -8.98
N ARG A 79 -2.39 2.68 -8.67
CA ARG A 79 -1.60 3.90 -8.88
C ARG A 79 -1.46 4.21 -10.37
N GLU A 80 -1.17 3.23 -11.19
CA GLU A 80 -1.06 3.38 -12.64
C GLU A 80 -2.39 3.83 -13.26
N GLY A 81 -3.51 3.21 -12.86
CA GLY A 81 -4.85 3.63 -13.28
C GLY A 81 -5.14 5.10 -12.96
N SER A 82 -4.78 5.54 -11.74
CA SER A 82 -4.91 6.95 -11.34
C SER A 82 -4.00 7.90 -12.12
N ALA A 83 -2.82 7.43 -12.55
CA ALA A 83 -1.90 8.22 -13.36
C ALA A 83 -2.41 8.34 -14.81
N ALA A 84 -2.93 7.24 -15.37
CA ALA A 84 -3.53 7.20 -16.70
C ALA A 84 -4.80 8.06 -16.80
N GLU A 85 -5.62 8.10 -15.74
CA GLU A 85 -6.78 8.99 -15.69
C GLU A 85 -6.36 10.47 -15.66
N ARG A 86 -5.40 10.83 -14.80
CA ARG A 86 -4.87 12.21 -14.75
C ARG A 86 -4.24 12.65 -16.07
N GLU A 87 -3.57 11.75 -16.79
CA GLU A 87 -3.00 12.07 -18.10
C GLU A 87 -4.09 12.28 -19.16
N ARG A 88 -5.14 11.46 -19.15
CA ARG A 88 -6.31 11.67 -20.03
C ARG A 88 -6.96 13.02 -19.78
N GLU A 89 -7.18 13.38 -18.53
CA GLU A 89 -7.74 14.68 -18.15
C GLU A 89 -6.81 15.85 -18.56
N ARG A 90 -5.49 15.69 -18.41
CA ARG A 90 -4.51 16.68 -18.86
C ARG A 90 -4.60 16.91 -20.38
N LEU A 91 -4.65 15.83 -21.16
CA LEU A 91 -4.76 15.89 -22.63
C LEU A 91 -6.08 16.52 -23.06
N GLN A 92 -7.18 16.20 -22.37
CA GLN A 92 -8.49 16.82 -22.62
C GLN A 92 -8.43 18.34 -22.41
N ARG A 93 -7.88 18.80 -21.28
CA ARG A 93 -7.72 20.24 -21.01
C ARG A 93 -6.88 20.95 -22.07
N VAL A 94 -5.81 20.31 -22.56
CA VAL A 94 -4.98 20.86 -23.64
C VAL A 94 -5.78 20.97 -24.94
N GLY A 95 -6.58 19.95 -25.28
CA GLY A 95 -7.50 19.99 -26.43
C GLY A 95 -8.51 21.14 -26.31
N ASP A 96 -9.18 21.25 -25.17
CA ASP A 96 -10.17 22.31 -24.92
C ASP A 96 -9.56 23.71 -25.06
N LEU A 97 -8.31 23.90 -24.62
CA LEU A 97 -7.59 25.18 -24.79
C LEU A 97 -7.32 25.49 -26.26
N ALA A 98 -6.86 24.49 -27.03
CA ALA A 98 -6.61 24.66 -28.46
C ALA A 98 -7.89 24.98 -29.25
N ASP A 99 -9.01 24.37 -28.88
CA ASP A 99 -10.31 24.66 -29.48
C ASP A 99 -10.78 26.09 -29.16
N ARG A 100 -10.58 26.56 -27.92
CA ARG A 100 -10.89 27.95 -27.53
C ARG A 100 -10.02 28.96 -28.26
N GLU A 101 -8.73 28.68 -28.45
CA GLU A 101 -7.83 29.54 -29.23
C GLU A 101 -8.30 29.64 -30.68
N ARG A 102 -8.65 28.51 -31.31
CA ARG A 102 -9.19 28.49 -32.67
C ARG A 102 -10.48 29.31 -32.78
N ALA A 103 -11.42 29.11 -31.87
CA ALA A 103 -12.67 29.88 -31.84
C ALA A 103 -12.44 31.38 -31.61
N THR A 104 -11.38 31.77 -30.89
CA THR A 104 -11.00 33.18 -30.73
C THR A 104 -10.44 33.74 -32.03
N ALA A 105 -9.52 33.03 -32.69
CA ALA A 105 -8.97 33.43 -33.99
C ALA A 105 -10.04 33.54 -35.09
N GLU A 106 -11.03 32.65 -35.10
CA GLU A 106 -12.16 32.71 -36.04
C GLU A 106 -13.04 33.94 -35.81
N ARG A 107 -13.28 34.30 -34.54
CA ARG A 107 -14.03 35.52 -34.19
C ARG A 107 -13.26 36.78 -34.61
N GLU A 108 -11.97 36.85 -34.33
CA GLU A 108 -11.11 37.97 -34.76
C GLU A 108 -11.13 38.13 -36.28
N GLN A 109 -11.03 37.03 -37.05
CA GLN A 109 -11.16 37.10 -38.51
C GLN A 109 -12.54 37.61 -38.97
N ALA A 110 -13.61 37.18 -38.30
CA ALA A 110 -14.95 37.64 -38.62
C ALA A 110 -15.12 39.15 -38.35
N ASP A 111 -14.54 39.65 -37.27
CA ASP A 111 -14.55 41.08 -36.93
C ASP A 111 -13.76 41.91 -37.94
N VAL A 112 -12.57 41.46 -38.35
CA VAL A 112 -11.78 42.10 -39.42
C VAL A 112 -12.57 42.16 -40.73
N ARG A 113 -13.22 41.06 -41.14
CA ARG A 113 -14.06 41.05 -42.36
C ARG A 113 -15.22 42.04 -42.27
N ARG A 114 -15.83 42.17 -41.09
CA ARG A 114 -16.91 43.13 -40.84
C ARG A 114 -16.42 44.57 -40.97
N GLU A 115 -15.29 44.89 -40.34
CA GLU A 115 -14.66 46.21 -40.41
C GLU A 115 -14.28 46.60 -41.84
N MET A 116 -13.73 45.65 -42.62
CA MET A 116 -13.43 45.86 -44.04
C MET A 116 -14.70 46.18 -44.85
N ALA A 117 -15.78 45.43 -44.65
CA ALA A 117 -17.05 45.67 -45.34
C ALA A 117 -17.73 47.00 -44.92
N GLU A 118 -17.56 47.42 -43.67
CA GLU A 118 -17.99 48.75 -43.20
C GLU A 118 -17.16 49.87 -43.83
N SER A 119 -15.84 49.69 -43.92
CA SER A 119 -14.92 50.64 -44.56
C SER A 119 -15.21 50.80 -46.05
N GLU A 120 -15.48 49.70 -46.77
CA GLU A 120 -15.89 49.72 -48.17
C GLU A 120 -17.21 50.48 -48.37
N ARG A 121 -18.22 50.22 -47.53
CA ARG A 121 -19.51 50.94 -47.57
C ARG A 121 -19.33 52.45 -47.35
N ARG A 122 -18.53 52.83 -46.36
CA ARG A 122 -18.24 54.23 -46.05
C ARG A 122 -17.46 54.92 -47.17
N GLY A 123 -16.58 54.19 -47.85
CA GLY A 123 -15.86 54.67 -49.03
C GLY A 123 -16.76 54.84 -50.27
N SER A 124 -17.77 53.97 -50.44
CA SER A 124 -18.75 54.08 -51.52
C SER A 124 -19.78 55.19 -51.32
N ASP A 125 -20.15 55.51 -50.07
CA ASP A 125 -21.06 56.63 -49.73
C ASP A 125 -20.37 58.01 -49.77
N GLY A 126 -19.04 58.05 -49.96
CA GLY A 126 -18.24 59.27 -50.01
C GLY A 126 -18.13 59.94 -51.38
N ARG A 127 -18.91 59.54 -52.40
CA ARG A 127 -18.95 60.24 -53.70
C ARG A 127 -20.04 61.32 -53.68
N PRO A 128 -19.70 62.62 -53.54
CA PRO A 128 -20.72 63.66 -53.53
C PRO A 128 -21.33 63.81 -54.94
N PRO A 129 -22.67 63.93 -55.09
CA PRO A 129 -23.23 64.49 -56.30
C PRO A 129 -22.81 65.95 -56.40
N SER A 130 -22.30 66.33 -57.57
CA SER A 130 -21.87 67.69 -57.88
C SER A 130 -23.00 68.69 -57.65
N ALA A 131 -22.85 69.54 -56.64
CA ALA A 131 -23.75 70.67 -56.40
C ALA A 131 -23.12 71.95 -56.96
N SER A 132 -23.73 72.45 -58.02
CA SER A 132 -23.61 73.82 -58.50
C SER A 132 -24.43 74.77 -57.62
N GLY A 133 -23.81 75.85 -57.14
CA GLY A 133 -24.48 77.14 -56.89
C GLY A 133 -25.03 77.40 -55.47
N PRO A 134 -24.63 78.50 -54.79
CA PRO A 134 -25.07 78.85 -53.45
C PRO A 134 -26.17 79.94 -53.45
N ALA A 135 -27.09 79.89 -52.48
CA ALA A 135 -27.85 81.06 -52.04
C ALA A 135 -28.57 80.81 -50.70
N GLY A 136 -28.30 81.68 -49.72
CA GLY A 136 -29.39 82.34 -49.00
C GLY A 136 -29.74 81.89 -47.58
N VAL A 137 -29.32 82.73 -46.62
CA VAL A 137 -30.08 83.34 -45.49
C VAL A 137 -30.62 82.44 -44.35
N ASP A 138 -30.18 82.78 -43.12
CA ASP A 138 -30.71 82.49 -41.77
C ASP A 138 -32.23 82.84 -41.60
N PRO A 139 -32.98 82.59 -40.48
CA PRO A 139 -32.56 82.40 -39.06
C PRO A 139 -33.43 81.48 -38.14
N VAL A 140 -33.05 81.38 -36.84
CA VAL A 140 -33.80 81.16 -35.55
C VAL A 140 -34.90 80.05 -35.47
N ASP A 141 -35.16 79.29 -34.39
CA ASP A 141 -35.30 79.62 -32.97
C ASP A 141 -35.59 78.32 -32.16
N THR A 142 -35.34 78.33 -30.83
CA THR A 142 -36.00 77.53 -29.75
C THR A 142 -35.94 75.99 -29.78
N ALA A 143 -35.88 75.21 -28.69
CA ALA A 143 -36.04 75.42 -27.26
C ALA A 143 -35.59 74.14 -26.50
N VAL A 144 -35.09 74.35 -25.28
CA VAL A 144 -35.41 73.63 -24.02
C VAL A 144 -35.31 72.09 -24.01
N THR A 145 -34.40 71.55 -23.18
CA THR A 145 -34.71 70.78 -21.96
C THR A 145 -33.42 70.16 -21.41
N GLU A 146 -32.87 70.73 -20.32
CA GLU A 146 -32.26 69.90 -19.27
C GLU A 146 -33.34 69.65 -18.22
N PRO A 147 -33.34 68.49 -17.54
CA PRO A 147 -32.66 68.51 -16.25
C PRO A 147 -31.98 67.19 -15.87
N GLY A 148 -30.82 67.33 -15.23
CA GLY A 148 -30.67 66.77 -13.89
C GLY A 148 -30.26 65.30 -13.75
N SER A 149 -29.25 65.17 -12.89
CA SER A 149 -29.21 64.25 -11.75
C SER A 149 -28.31 63.02 -11.83
N GLN A 150 -27.30 63.13 -10.97
CA GLN A 150 -27.01 62.15 -9.92
C GLN A 150 -26.12 60.99 -10.34
N THR A 151 -24.82 61.25 -10.16
CA THR A 151 -23.92 60.44 -9.32
C THR A 151 -24.62 59.28 -8.60
N SER A 152 -24.66 58.12 -9.27
CA SER A 152 -24.91 56.82 -8.66
C SER A 152 -23.56 56.13 -8.45
N ARG A 153 -22.72 56.72 -7.59
CA ARG A 153 -21.44 56.16 -7.11
C ARG A 153 -21.60 55.79 -5.63
N ALA A 154 -22.65 55.04 -5.31
CA ALA A 154 -22.94 54.62 -3.94
C ALA A 154 -23.77 53.34 -3.91
N GLN A 155 -23.46 52.35 -4.75
CA GLN A 155 -24.01 50.99 -4.66
C GLN A 155 -23.01 49.99 -5.24
N SER A 156 -21.94 49.65 -4.51
CA SER A 156 -21.25 48.34 -4.67
C SER A 156 -20.12 48.09 -3.64
N TYR A 157 -20.18 48.65 -2.43
CA TYR A 157 -19.17 48.34 -1.40
C TYR A 157 -19.64 47.27 -0.40
N ASP A 158 -20.95 47.01 -0.28
CA ASP A 158 -21.47 45.99 0.64
C ASP A 158 -21.48 44.56 0.02
N ASP A 159 -21.62 44.42 -1.30
CA ASP A 159 -21.61 43.09 -1.97
C ASP A 159 -20.20 42.46 -2.08
N VAL A 160 -19.16 43.28 -2.14
CA VAL A 160 -17.77 42.80 -2.21
C VAL A 160 -17.25 42.37 -0.83
N GLU A 161 -17.74 43.01 0.23
CA GLU A 161 -17.36 42.71 1.62
C GLU A 161 -18.04 41.41 2.11
N GLY A 162 -19.31 41.18 1.73
CA GLY A 162 -20.01 39.90 1.97
C GLY A 162 -19.35 38.71 1.25
N ASP A 163 -18.94 38.88 -0.01
CA ASP A 163 -18.26 37.85 -0.80
C ASP A 163 -16.85 37.54 -0.24
N LEU A 164 -16.13 38.56 0.26
CA LEU A 164 -14.84 38.36 0.92
C LEU A 164 -14.97 37.56 2.23
N HIS A 165 -15.95 37.87 3.07
CA HIS A 165 -16.18 37.14 4.32
C HIS A 165 -16.61 35.68 4.09
N VAL A 166 -17.43 35.42 3.08
CA VAL A 166 -17.82 34.05 2.68
C VAL A 166 -16.61 33.27 2.15
N ARG A 167 -15.78 33.87 1.29
CA ARG A 167 -14.56 33.24 0.80
C ARG A 167 -13.56 32.94 1.92
N ILE A 168 -13.37 33.86 2.86
CA ILE A 168 -12.51 33.64 4.04
C ILE A 168 -13.07 32.51 4.91
N ALA A 169 -14.38 32.47 5.14
CA ALA A 169 -15.01 31.40 5.92
C ALA A 169 -14.85 30.02 5.24
N GLU A 170 -15.02 29.95 3.92
CA GLU A 170 -14.77 28.73 3.16
C GLU A 170 -13.30 28.30 3.20
N GLU A 171 -12.35 29.24 3.12
CA GLU A 171 -10.92 28.94 3.22
C GLU A 171 -10.55 28.39 4.59
N VAL A 172 -11.08 28.98 5.67
CA VAL A 172 -10.88 28.50 7.04
C VAL A 172 -11.46 27.09 7.22
N LEU A 173 -12.66 26.83 6.67
CA LEU A 173 -13.26 25.50 6.72
C LEU A 173 -12.43 24.47 5.94
N ARG A 174 -11.99 24.80 4.71
CA ARG A 174 -11.11 23.93 3.91
C ARG A 174 -9.75 23.74 4.56
N ALA A 175 -9.22 24.74 5.25
CA ALA A 175 -7.98 24.62 6.02
C ALA A 175 -8.16 23.70 7.22
N GLY A 176 -9.28 23.81 7.95
CA GLY A 176 -9.64 22.91 9.04
C GLY A 176 -9.80 21.45 8.59
N GLN A 177 -10.49 21.22 7.47
CA GLN A 177 -10.63 19.88 6.88
C GLN A 177 -9.27 19.29 6.47
N ARG A 178 -8.38 20.09 5.88
CA ARG A 178 -7.01 19.66 5.55
C ARG A 178 -6.20 19.32 6.79
N LEU A 179 -6.29 20.11 7.85
CA LEU A 179 -5.62 19.84 9.12
C LEU A 179 -6.13 18.54 9.75
N GLU A 180 -7.44 18.29 9.74
CA GLU A 180 -7.99 17.05 10.28
C GLU A 180 -7.57 15.82 9.45
N GLN A 181 -7.55 15.95 8.11
CA GLN A 181 -7.01 14.90 7.24
C GLN A 181 -5.53 14.61 7.53
N MET A 182 -4.71 15.65 7.69
CA MET A 182 -3.30 15.51 8.05
C MET A 182 -3.13 14.85 9.43
N ARG A 183 -3.98 15.19 10.40
CA ARG A 183 -4.00 14.57 11.73
C ARG A 183 -4.32 13.08 11.66
N LEU A 184 -5.37 12.72 10.92
CA LEU A 184 -5.75 11.32 10.70
C LEU A 184 -4.66 10.52 9.99
N GLN A 185 -4.00 11.13 8.99
CA GLN A 185 -2.86 10.51 8.30
C GLN A 185 -1.65 10.33 9.22
N THR A 186 -1.38 11.31 10.09
CA THR A 186 -0.29 11.22 11.07
C THR A 186 -0.57 10.13 12.10
N ALA A 187 -1.80 10.07 12.61
CA ALA A 187 -2.21 9.03 13.56
C ALA A 187 -2.17 7.63 12.93
N SER A 188 -2.59 7.48 11.67
CA SER A 188 -2.50 6.19 10.97
C SER A 188 -1.06 5.78 10.71
N ALA A 189 -0.19 6.71 10.33
CA ALA A 189 1.25 6.46 10.17
C ALA A 189 1.91 6.03 11.49
N GLN A 190 1.58 6.69 12.61
CA GLN A 190 2.07 6.32 13.93
C GLN A 190 1.59 4.94 14.37
N ARG A 191 0.33 4.57 14.11
CA ARG A 191 -0.20 3.22 14.38
C ARG A 191 0.53 2.16 13.54
N ALA A 192 0.68 2.41 12.25
CA ALA A 192 1.39 1.50 11.35
C ALA A 192 2.86 1.31 11.77
N ALA A 193 3.52 2.38 12.24
CA ALA A 193 4.86 2.31 12.80
C ALA A 193 4.90 1.45 14.08
N ALA A 194 3.96 1.64 15.01
CA ALA A 194 3.87 0.85 16.23
C ALA A 194 3.69 -0.65 15.94
N GLU A 195 2.82 -1.01 14.99
CA GLU A 195 2.66 -2.40 14.55
C GLU A 195 3.91 -2.96 13.89
N SER A 196 4.65 -2.13 13.14
CA SER A 196 5.92 -2.54 12.54
C SER A 196 6.95 -2.90 13.59
N PHE A 197 7.07 -2.08 14.64
CA PHE A 197 7.94 -2.38 15.78
C PHE A 197 7.51 -3.65 16.52
N GLU A 198 6.22 -3.89 16.74
CA GLU A 198 5.75 -5.14 17.34
C GLU A 198 6.10 -6.37 16.50
N ARG A 199 5.94 -6.28 15.17
CA ARG A 199 6.35 -7.36 14.26
C ARG A 199 7.85 -7.61 14.31
N SER A 200 8.66 -6.56 14.38
CA SER A 200 10.11 -6.63 14.53
C SER A 200 10.50 -7.27 15.86
N ALA A 201 9.89 -6.84 16.97
CA ALA A 201 10.11 -7.41 18.30
C ALA A 201 9.82 -8.92 18.34
N ASN A 202 8.66 -9.33 17.80
CA ASN A 202 8.29 -10.75 17.69
C ASN A 202 9.25 -11.55 16.80
N SER A 203 9.88 -10.92 15.81
CA SER A 203 10.90 -11.57 14.98
C SER A 203 12.20 -11.76 15.75
N HIS A 204 12.62 -10.76 16.51
CA HIS A 204 13.80 -10.83 17.36
C HIS A 204 13.65 -11.84 18.50
N ASP A 205 12.49 -11.90 19.16
CA ASP A 205 12.22 -12.92 20.19
C ASP A 205 12.25 -14.35 19.65
N ARG A 206 11.73 -14.56 18.43
CA ARG A 206 11.85 -15.87 17.75
C ARG A 206 13.31 -16.21 17.46
N ALA A 207 14.09 -15.26 16.94
CA ALA A 207 15.51 -15.47 16.69
C ALA A 207 16.28 -15.77 17.98
N ALA A 208 15.98 -15.05 19.08
CA ALA A 208 16.57 -15.32 20.39
C ALA A 208 16.27 -16.74 20.86
N THR A 209 15.00 -17.17 20.73
CA THR A 209 14.57 -18.53 21.09
C THR A 209 15.31 -19.59 20.26
N SER A 210 15.47 -19.38 18.95
CA SER A 210 16.25 -20.29 18.10
C SER A 210 17.70 -20.40 18.53
N TYR A 211 18.34 -19.28 18.89
CA TYR A 211 19.71 -19.29 19.41
C TYR A 211 19.82 -19.97 20.78
N GLU A 212 18.85 -19.79 21.67
CA GLU A 212 18.78 -20.50 22.95
C GLU A 212 18.66 -22.02 22.76
N GLN A 213 17.88 -22.46 21.76
CA GLN A 213 17.76 -23.88 21.40
C GLN A 213 19.07 -24.45 20.84
N LEU A 214 19.77 -23.70 19.98
CA LEU A 214 21.09 -24.08 19.49
C LEU A 214 22.13 -24.13 20.61
N ALA A 215 22.05 -23.22 21.57
CA ALA A 215 22.94 -23.22 22.74
C ALA A 215 22.77 -24.48 23.63
N GLN A 216 21.63 -25.16 23.54
CA GLN A 216 21.36 -26.41 24.26
C GLN A 216 21.97 -27.64 23.58
N SER A 217 22.35 -27.56 22.29
CA SER A 217 22.71 -28.74 21.49
C SER A 217 24.21 -29.02 21.32
N GLY A 218 25.13 -28.15 21.77
CA GLY A 218 26.58 -28.44 21.75
C GLY A 218 27.50 -27.24 21.63
N GLU A 219 28.77 -27.48 21.25
CA GLU A 219 29.89 -26.51 21.19
C GLU A 219 29.49 -25.13 20.61
N GLY A 220 29.98 -24.05 21.24
CA GLY A 220 29.60 -22.67 20.91
C GLY A 220 28.43 -22.11 21.73
N ARG A 221 28.03 -22.79 22.82
CA ARG A 221 26.94 -22.37 23.73
C ARG A 221 27.02 -20.90 24.16
N GLU A 222 28.20 -20.42 24.54
CA GLU A 222 28.38 -19.04 25.01
C GLU A 222 28.11 -18.02 23.88
N ASP A 223 28.57 -18.30 22.66
CA ASP A 223 28.34 -17.44 21.50
C ASP A 223 26.86 -17.39 21.14
N TYR A 224 26.17 -18.52 21.15
CA TYR A 224 24.73 -18.56 20.87
C TYR A 224 23.90 -17.86 21.94
N LEU A 225 24.26 -18.03 23.22
CA LEU A 225 23.60 -17.27 24.30
C LEU A 225 23.84 -15.77 24.16
N ALA A 226 25.05 -15.34 23.80
CA ALA A 226 25.33 -13.92 23.55
C ALA A 226 24.50 -13.37 22.38
N HIS A 227 24.28 -14.15 21.33
CA HIS A 227 23.38 -13.76 20.23
C HIS A 227 21.91 -13.70 20.67
N ALA A 228 21.45 -14.66 21.48
CA ALA A 228 20.10 -14.65 22.02
C ALA A 228 19.84 -13.40 22.87
N VAL A 229 20.78 -13.04 23.75
CA VAL A 229 20.68 -11.84 24.59
C VAL A 229 20.54 -10.58 23.74
N ARG A 230 21.41 -10.40 22.72
CA ARG A 230 21.31 -9.24 21.80
C ARG A 230 19.96 -9.16 21.09
N HIS A 231 19.43 -10.30 20.64
CA HIS A 231 18.11 -10.31 20.02
C HIS A 231 16.99 -9.98 21.01
N ARG A 232 17.07 -10.44 22.26
CA ARG A 232 16.10 -10.01 23.29
C ARG A 232 16.19 -8.52 23.61
N GLU A 233 17.39 -7.94 23.61
CA GLU A 233 17.57 -6.49 23.78
C GLU A 233 16.86 -5.72 22.66
N PHE A 234 17.08 -6.10 21.39
CA PHE A 234 16.37 -5.48 20.27
C PHE A 234 14.86 -5.67 20.35
N ALA A 235 14.37 -6.84 20.77
CA ALA A 235 12.93 -7.06 20.95
C ALA A 235 12.34 -6.14 22.03
N GLN A 236 13.04 -5.95 23.15
CA GLN A 236 12.62 -5.04 24.21
C GLN A 236 12.61 -3.58 23.77
N GLU A 237 13.63 -3.15 23.02
CA GLU A 237 13.69 -1.80 22.44
C GLU A 237 12.52 -1.55 21.49
N ASP A 238 12.23 -2.50 20.60
CA ASP A 238 11.12 -2.41 19.66
C ASP A 238 9.76 -2.36 20.38
N TYR A 239 9.53 -3.22 21.38
CA TYR A 239 8.30 -3.15 22.19
C TYR A 239 8.18 -1.82 22.93
N ARG A 240 9.30 -1.27 23.41
CA ARG A 240 9.30 0.04 24.08
C ARG A 240 8.91 1.16 23.10
N MET A 241 9.47 1.16 21.89
CA MET A 241 9.12 2.13 20.85
C MET A 241 7.64 2.02 20.43
N ALA A 242 7.15 0.80 20.23
CA ALA A 242 5.74 0.55 19.92
C ALA A 242 4.81 1.10 21.01
N ARG A 243 5.15 0.86 22.29
CA ARG A 243 4.38 1.37 23.43
C ARG A 243 4.40 2.90 23.51
N GLN A 244 5.55 3.53 23.27
CA GLN A 244 5.67 4.98 23.25
C GLN A 244 4.77 5.61 22.16
N LEU A 245 4.75 5.03 20.96
CA LEU A 245 3.87 5.49 19.88
C LEU A 245 2.39 5.35 20.23
N ARG A 246 1.99 4.26 20.88
CA ARG A 246 0.61 4.08 21.35
C ARG A 246 0.22 5.10 22.43
N GLN A 247 1.12 5.38 23.37
CA GLN A 247 0.89 6.40 24.41
C GLN A 247 0.74 7.79 23.80
N LEU A 248 1.57 8.15 22.80
CA LEU A 248 1.44 9.42 22.09
C LEU A 248 0.07 9.56 21.43
N LEU A 249 -0.42 8.50 20.78
CA LEU A 249 -1.75 8.46 20.17
C LEU A 249 -2.90 8.59 21.17
N GLU A 250 -2.75 8.00 22.36
CA GLU A 250 -3.74 8.12 23.46
C GLU A 250 -3.81 9.56 23.99
N HIS A 251 -2.65 10.21 24.16
CA HIS A 251 -2.58 11.60 24.61
C HIS A 251 -3.06 12.61 23.57
N GLU A 252 -2.99 12.29 22.27
CA GLU A 252 -3.49 13.14 21.17
C GLU A 252 -5.02 13.00 20.95
N SER A 253 -5.69 12.13 21.72
CA SER A 253 -7.13 11.87 21.64
C SER A 253 -7.97 12.57 22.74
N LEU A 254 -7.33 13.27 23.67
CA LEU A 254 -7.94 14.04 24.77
C LEU A 254 -7.88 15.55 24.49
#